data_AF-A0A924K5U3-F1
#
_entry.id   AF-A0A924K5U3-F1
#
_cell.length_a   1.000
_cell.length_b   1.000
_cell.length_c   1.000
_cell.angle_alpha   90.00
_cell.angle_beta   90.00
_cell.angle_gamma   90.00
#
_symmetry.space_group_name_H-M   'P 1'
#
loop_
_entity.id
_entity.type
_entity.pdbx_description
1 polymer ?
#
loop_
_entity_poly.entity_id
_entity_poly.type
_entity_poly.pdbx_seq_one_letter_code
_entity_poly.pdbx_strand_id
1 'polypeptide(L)'
;MAPERAMQIADTFDLRALPADFYSNPYPVYSLLREREPVKRMPDGALFLTRCEDLVSVYRDAQRFSSDKKVEFTPKYGAGSSLLAHHTTSLVFNDPPLHTRVRKLIMGA
;
A
#
# COMPACT_ATOMS: atom_id res chain seq x y z
N MET A 1 -23.59 -5.82 -1.46
CA MET A 1 -22.99 -6.89 -2.29
C MET A 1 -23.46 -8.22 -1.75
N ALA A 2 -23.91 -9.15 -2.60
CA ALA A 2 -24.30 -10.49 -2.16
C ALA A 2 -23.08 -11.29 -1.65
N PRO A 3 -23.23 -12.22 -0.68
CA PRO A 3 -22.12 -12.99 -0.13
C PRO A 3 -21.31 -13.76 -1.19
N GLU A 4 -21.99 -14.39 -2.15
CA GLU A 4 -21.35 -15.12 -3.25
C GLU A 4 -20.49 -14.19 -4.13
N ARG A 5 -21.00 -12.99 -4.40
CA ARG A 5 -20.27 -11.98 -5.18
C ARG A 5 -19.04 -11.48 -4.43
N ALA A 6 -19.15 -11.29 -3.11
CA ALA A 6 -18.01 -10.92 -2.29
C ALA A 6 -16.93 -12.01 -2.28
N MET A 7 -17.32 -13.28 -2.24
CA MET A 7 -16.40 -14.42 -2.32
C MET A 7 -15.66 -14.47 -3.65
N GLN A 8 -16.39 -14.33 -4.78
CA GLN A 8 -15.78 -14.29 -6.11
C GLN A 8 -14.72 -13.19 -6.24
N ILE A 9 -15.02 -12.00 -5.71
CA ILE A 9 -14.06 -10.88 -5.72
C ILE A 9 -12.87 -11.17 -4.80
N ALA A 10 -13.08 -11.76 -3.62
CA ALA A 10 -11.99 -12.10 -2.70
C ALA A 10 -11.04 -13.15 -3.28
N ASP A 11 -11.57 -14.18 -3.94
CA ASP A 11 -10.78 -15.26 -4.55
C ASP A 11 -9.85 -14.72 -5.65
N THR A 12 -10.38 -13.82 -6.48
CA THR A 12 -9.68 -13.22 -7.63
C THR A 12 -9.14 -11.81 -7.38
N PHE A 13 -9.02 -11.41 -6.10
CA PHE A 13 -8.73 -10.03 -5.74
C PHE A 13 -7.38 -9.54 -6.30
N ASP A 14 -7.44 -8.47 -7.10
CA ASP A 14 -6.30 -7.73 -7.64
C ASP A 14 -6.63 -6.23 -7.59
N LEU A 15 -5.83 -5.44 -6.86
CA LEU A 15 -6.02 -3.99 -6.72
C LEU A 15 -5.99 -3.24 -8.08
N ARG A 16 -5.37 -3.83 -9.10
CA ARG A 16 -5.24 -3.24 -10.44
C ARG A 16 -6.45 -3.54 -11.33
N ALA A 17 -7.35 -4.43 -10.89
CA ALA A 17 -8.48 -4.93 -11.67
C ALA A 17 -9.74 -5.14 -10.82
N LEU A 18 -10.13 -4.13 -10.04
CA LEU A 18 -11.31 -4.20 -9.17
C LEU A 18 -12.61 -3.87 -9.93
N PRO A 19 -13.71 -4.61 -9.70
CA PRO A 19 -14.99 -4.33 -10.35
C PRO A 19 -15.74 -3.15 -9.70
N ALA A 20 -16.67 -2.54 -10.43
CA ALA A 20 -17.42 -1.36 -9.98
C ALA A 20 -18.15 -1.56 -8.63
N ASP A 21 -18.70 -2.76 -8.41
CA ASP A 21 -19.45 -3.09 -7.20
C ASP A 21 -18.57 -3.22 -5.95
N PHE A 22 -17.27 -3.49 -6.11
CA PHE A 22 -16.29 -3.39 -5.03
C PHE A 22 -16.16 -1.96 -4.54
N TYR A 23 -16.03 -0.98 -5.44
CA TYR A 23 -15.91 0.43 -5.07
C TYR A 23 -17.16 0.94 -4.34
N SER A 24 -18.34 0.47 -4.72
CA SER A 24 -19.60 0.83 -4.05
C SER A 24 -19.71 0.27 -2.64
N ASN A 25 -19.20 -0.94 -2.39
CA ASN A 25 -19.23 -1.55 -1.05
C ASN A 25 -18.13 -2.63 -0.91
N PRO A 26 -16.92 -2.26 -0.46
CA PRO A 26 -15.79 -3.19 -0.37
C PRO A 26 -15.79 -4.02 0.92
N TYR A 27 -16.59 -3.64 1.92
CA TYR A 27 -16.52 -4.20 3.27
C TYR A 27 -16.76 -5.72 3.35
N PRO A 28 -17.72 -6.31 2.61
CA PRO A 28 -17.89 -7.76 2.59
C PRO A 28 -16.65 -8.50 2.09
N VAL A 29 -15.99 -7.97 1.06
CA VAL A 29 -14.75 -8.55 0.51
C VAL A 29 -13.62 -8.45 1.53
N TYR A 30 -13.45 -7.28 2.16
CA TYR A 30 -12.44 -7.12 3.21
C TYR A 30 -12.68 -8.03 4.42
N SER A 31 -13.93 -8.31 4.80
CA SER A 31 -14.22 -9.28 5.86
C SER A 31 -13.75 -10.68 5.49
N LEU A 32 -14.09 -11.13 4.28
CA LEU A 32 -13.67 -12.45 3.79
C LEU A 32 -12.15 -12.57 3.70
N LEU A 33 -11.46 -11.55 3.20
CA LEU A 33 -9.99 -11.57 3.13
C LEU A 33 -9.38 -11.63 4.53
N ARG A 34 -9.85 -10.84 5.51
CA ARG A 34 -9.34 -10.91 6.90
C ARG A 34 -9.49 -12.28 7.54
N GLU A 35 -10.61 -12.95 7.26
CA GLU A 35 -10.95 -14.25 7.83
C GLU A 35 -10.19 -15.40 7.15
N ARG A 36 -10.07 -15.38 5.82
CA ARG A 36 -9.60 -16.53 5.03
C ARG A 36 -8.19 -16.39 4.48
N GLU A 37 -7.79 -15.18 4.09
CA GLU A 37 -6.50 -14.90 3.45
C GLU A 37 -5.96 -13.51 3.88
N PRO A 38 -5.58 -13.36 5.16
CA PRO A 38 -5.29 -12.04 5.74
C PRO A 38 -4.08 -11.34 5.12
N VAL A 39 -3.17 -12.13 4.54
CA VAL A 39 -2.03 -11.71 3.73
C VAL A 39 -2.20 -12.32 2.35
N LYS A 40 -2.78 -11.56 1.42
CA LYS A 40 -3.03 -12.02 0.05
C LYS A 40 -1.89 -11.61 -0.87
N ARG A 41 -1.34 -12.57 -1.63
CA ARG A 41 -0.33 -12.27 -2.64
C ARG A 41 -0.99 -11.84 -3.95
N MET A 42 -0.63 -10.67 -4.46
CA MET A 42 -1.11 -10.11 -5.73
C MET A 42 -0.33 -10.70 -6.92
N PRO A 43 -0.86 -10.63 -8.15
CA PRO A 43 -0.19 -11.22 -9.31
C PRO A 43 1.15 -10.57 -9.68
N ASP A 44 1.38 -9.30 -9.30
CA ASP A 44 2.69 -8.63 -9.41
C ASP A 44 3.67 -8.98 -8.27
N GLY A 45 3.25 -9.83 -7.33
CA GLY A 45 4.05 -10.23 -6.19
C GLY A 45 3.91 -9.33 -4.97
N ALA A 46 3.17 -8.22 -5.05
CA ALA A 46 2.86 -7.41 -3.88
C ALA A 46 2.03 -8.20 -2.85
N LEU A 47 2.10 -7.78 -1.58
CA LEU A 47 1.30 -8.37 -0.50
C LEU A 47 0.22 -7.38 -0.07
N PHE A 48 -1.03 -7.85 -0.06
CA PHE A 48 -2.19 -7.11 0.43
C PHE A 48 -2.51 -7.55 1.85
N LEU A 49 -2.36 -6.63 2.81
CA LEU A 49 -2.56 -6.87 4.23
C LEU A 49 -3.92 -6.34 4.66
N THR A 50 -4.65 -7.13 5.46
CA THR A 50 -6.03 -6.79 5.85
C THR A 50 -6.26 -6.65 7.34
N ARG A 51 -5.37 -7.20 8.18
CA ARG A 51 -5.50 -7.10 9.64
C ARG A 51 -4.84 -5.84 10.18
N CYS A 52 -5.50 -5.20 11.13
CA CYS A 52 -4.98 -3.98 11.77
C CYS A 52 -3.62 -4.22 12.44
N GLU A 53 -3.42 -5.37 13.08
CA GLU A 53 -2.16 -5.73 13.74
C GLU A 53 -0.97 -5.79 12.77
N ASP A 54 -1.17 -6.35 11.58
CA ASP A 54 -0.14 -6.44 10.55
C ASP A 54 0.21 -5.05 10.02
N LEU A 55 -0.82 -4.22 9.75
CA LEU A 55 -0.65 -2.84 9.30
C LEU A 55 0.11 -2.01 10.34
N VAL A 56 -0.25 -2.10 11.61
CA VAL A 56 0.43 -1.39 12.70
C VAL A 56 1.88 -1.84 12.83
N SER A 57 2.15 -3.14 12.69
CA SER A 57 3.51 -3.68 12.74
C SER A 57 4.37 -3.16 11.59
N VAL A 58 3.84 -3.16 10.36
CA VAL A 58 4.51 -2.61 9.17
C VAL A 58 4.79 -1.12 9.34
N TYR A 59 3.78 -0.34 9.75
CA TYR A 59 3.94 1.11 9.91
C TYR A 59 4.94 1.53 10.99
N ARG A 60 5.20 0.67 11.99
CA ARG A 60 6.13 0.96 13.08
C ARG A 60 7.58 0.56 12.76
N ASP A 61 7.80 -0.35 11.82
CA ASP A 61 9.12 -0.89 11.49
C ASP A 61 9.64 -0.35 10.14
N ALA A 62 9.92 0.96 10.09
CA ALA A 62 10.45 1.61 8.90
C ALA A 62 11.87 1.13 8.49
N GLN A 63 12.55 0.37 9.36
CA GLN A 63 13.85 -0.23 9.01
C GLN A 63 13.66 -1.46 8.12
N ARG A 64 12.62 -2.26 8.35
CA ARG A 64 12.28 -3.40 7.50
C ARG A 64 11.35 -3.04 6.36
N PHE A 65 10.45 -2.08 6.58
CA PHE A 65 9.44 -1.65 5.61
C PHE A 65 9.68 -0.20 5.17
N SER A 66 10.57 -0.06 4.19
CA SER A 66 10.96 1.23 3.62
C SER A 66 9.79 1.95 2.95
N SER A 67 9.75 3.27 3.11
CA SER A 67 8.86 4.17 2.39
C SER A 67 9.46 4.69 1.08
N ASP A 68 10.72 4.39 0.77
CA ASP A 68 11.32 4.72 -0.52
C ASP A 68 10.56 3.98 -1.64
N LYS A 69 10.14 4.74 -2.66
CA LYS A 69 9.38 4.23 -3.80
C LYS A 69 10.11 4.37 -5.14
N LYS A 70 11.43 4.54 -5.13
CA LYS A 70 12.22 4.63 -6.38
C LYS A 70 12.11 3.36 -7.20
N VAL A 71 12.16 2.19 -6.56
CA VAL A 71 12.01 0.90 -7.26
C VAL A 71 10.67 0.82 -8.00
N GLU A 72 9.58 1.22 -7.33
CA GLU A 72 8.22 1.19 -7.87
C GLU A 72 8.01 2.23 -9.00
N PHE A 73 8.49 3.46 -8.81
CA PHE A 73 8.20 4.56 -9.72
C PHE A 73 9.23 4.77 -10.83
N THR A 74 10.44 4.20 -10.72
CA THR A 74 11.47 4.32 -11.78
C THR A 74 10.98 3.76 -13.12
N PRO A 75 10.39 2.55 -13.19
CA PRO A 75 9.82 2.03 -14.44
C PRO A 75 8.70 2.91 -15.00
N LYS A 76 7.92 3.56 -14.12
CA LYS A 76 6.76 4.38 -14.51
C LYS A 76 7.14 5.76 -15.03
N TYR A 77 8.13 6.41 -14.41
CA TYR A 77 8.50 7.79 -14.70
C TYR A 77 9.82 7.94 -15.47
N GLY A 78 10.57 6.86 -15.66
CA GLY A 78 11.87 6.86 -16.32
C GLY A 78 13.00 7.27 -15.37
N ALA A 79 14.10 6.53 -15.43
CA ALA A 79 15.30 6.82 -14.64
C ALA A 79 15.85 8.21 -14.99
N GLY A 80 16.19 8.99 -13.97
CA GLY A 80 16.75 10.34 -14.13
C GLY A 80 15.74 11.43 -14.51
N SER A 81 14.45 11.12 -14.63
CA SER A 81 13.45 12.15 -14.96
C SER A 81 13.22 13.10 -13.79
N SER A 82 12.93 14.37 -14.10
CA SER A 82 12.56 15.37 -13.09
C SER A 82 11.29 14.98 -12.34
N LEU A 83 10.37 14.28 -13.00
CA LEU A 83 9.15 13.76 -12.37
C LEU A 83 9.48 12.67 -11.34
N LEU A 84 10.36 11.72 -11.68
CA LEU A 84 10.82 10.70 -10.73
C LEU A 84 11.49 11.34 -9.51
N ALA A 85 12.40 12.28 -9.76
CA ALA A 85 13.11 13.00 -8.71
C ALA A 85 12.11 13.70 -7.78
N HIS A 86 11.27 14.58 -8.32
CA HIS A 86 10.29 15.34 -7.54
C HIS A 86 9.33 14.42 -6.77
N HIS A 87 8.81 13.38 -7.42
CA HIS A 87 7.83 12.48 -6.81
C HIS A 87 8.44 11.67 -5.67
N THR A 88 9.69 11.19 -5.79
CA THR A 88 10.30 10.28 -4.80
C THR A 88 11.09 11.00 -3.70
N THR A 89 11.34 12.30 -3.82
CA THR A 89 12.00 13.11 -2.77
C THR A 89 11.03 13.74 -1.77
N SER A 90 9.71 13.65 -2.01
CA SER A 90 8.68 14.12 -1.07
C SER A 90 8.86 13.50 0.32
N LEU A 91 8.47 14.24 1.37
CA LEU A 91 8.57 13.80 2.76
C LEU A 91 7.95 12.40 3.00
N VAL A 92 6.86 12.09 2.30
CA VAL A 92 6.12 10.82 2.41
C VAL A 92 6.95 9.60 1.99
N PHE A 93 7.98 9.78 1.14
CA PHE A 93 8.81 8.68 0.62
C PHE A 93 10.24 8.67 1.16
N ASN A 94 10.52 9.41 2.23
CA ASN A 94 11.82 9.41 2.87
C ASN A 94 11.81 8.50 4.10
N ASP A 95 12.84 7.69 4.25
CA ASP A 95 13.10 6.93 5.48
C ASP A 95 13.93 7.76 6.49
N PRO A 96 14.04 7.32 7.75
CA PRO A 96 15.07 7.81 8.65
C PRO A 96 16.48 7.70 8.03
N PRO A 97 17.40 8.64 8.32
CA PRO A 97 17.27 9.75 9.27
C PRO A 97 16.63 11.02 8.69
N LEU A 98 16.46 11.11 7.36
CA LEU A 98 15.98 12.33 6.71
C LEU A 98 14.55 12.67 7.11
N HIS A 99 13.63 11.69 7.05
CA HIS A 99 12.25 11.90 7.47
C HIS A 99 12.15 12.33 8.93
N THR A 100 12.92 11.70 9.83
CA THR A 100 12.97 12.07 11.26
C THR A 100 13.38 13.54 11.45
N ARG A 101 14.39 13.99 10.70
CA ARG A 101 14.87 15.39 10.77
C ARG A 101 13.81 16.36 10.28
N VAL A 102 13.21 16.12 9.11
CA VAL A 102 12.23 17.04 8.51
C VAL A 102 10.95 17.10 9.35
N ARG A 103 10.44 15.95 9.81
CA ARG A 103 9.25 15.90 10.67
C ARG A 103 9.42 16.69 11.96
N LYS A 104 10.60 16.60 12.61
CA LYS A 104 10.92 17.36 13.82
C LYS A 104 10.87 18.87 13.58
N LEU A 105 11.36 19.33 12.43
CA LEU A 105 11.35 20.75 12.07
C LEU A 105 9.93 21.26 11.80
N ILE A 106 9.08 20.47 11.14
CA ILE A 106 7.69 20.84 10.86
C ILE A 106 6.85 20.89 12.15
N MET A 107 7.01 19.91 13.04
CA MET A 107 6.24 19.85 14.29
C MET A 107 6.68 20.85 15.35
N GLY A 108 7.90 21.40 15.23
CA GLY A 108 8.45 22.39 16.16
C GLY A 108 8.27 23.84 15.72
N ALA A 109 7.65 24.08 14.56
CA ALA A 109 7.25 25.39 14.06
C ALA A 109 5.80 25.70 14.48
#